data_AF-M0DN23-F1
#
_entry.id   AF-M0DN23-F1
#
_cell.length_a   1.000
_cell.length_b   1.000
_cell.length_c   1.000
_cell.angle_alpha   90.00
_cell.angle_beta   90.00
_cell.angle_gamma   90.00
#
_symmetry.space_group_name_H-M   'P 1'
#
loop_
_entity.id
_entity.type
_entity.pdbx_description
1 polymer ?
#
loop_
_entity_poly.entity_id
_entity_poly.type
_entity_poly.pdbx_seq_one_letter_code
_entity_poly.pdbx_strand_id
1 'polypeptide(L)'
;MTGLRTYQDTPIREIIVGSVPWADASDALVFLMGPYRLLDPSYLYPDDEYPLPPDPLAPESDDAAPDAIQATLRSICRAVSAETQAALFIASDVEIPTKQEVTTEELAEPGMAVIDQSVAFATASDGNAFVFTKAGLTTGAGAEAGAVPEHFSLRDTDAARRDPRTFCIFSEAERSGGGRKTYEPKFSSASIDEMDDAYSLRFRYFVDRDELEEKLIDFVESYVIPL
;
A
#
# COMPACT_ATOMS: atom_id res chain seq x y z
N MET A 1 23.48 -1.62 7.27
CA MET A 1 22.07 -1.80 6.84
C MET A 1 21.46 -3.08 7.45
N THR A 2 21.76 -3.41 8.70
CA THR A 2 21.17 -4.58 9.39
C THR A 2 19.75 -4.31 9.89
N GLY A 3 19.40 -3.06 10.20
CA GLY A 3 18.10 -2.67 10.77
C GLY A 3 16.89 -2.72 9.84
N LEU A 4 17.05 -3.07 8.56
CA LEU A 4 15.92 -3.25 7.62
C LEU A 4 15.52 -4.73 7.46
N ARG A 5 16.27 -5.64 8.07
CA ARG A 5 15.98 -7.09 8.03
C ARG A 5 15.57 -7.63 9.39
N THR A 6 16.02 -6.98 10.46
CA THR A 6 15.66 -7.31 11.84
C THR A 6 15.25 -6.05 12.60
N TYR A 7 14.32 -6.19 13.54
CA TYR A 7 13.98 -5.21 14.56
C TYR A 7 14.18 -5.87 15.92
N GLN A 8 15.01 -5.27 16.78
CA GLN A 8 15.41 -5.84 18.07
C GLN A 8 15.84 -7.32 17.96
N ASP A 9 16.73 -7.60 17.00
CA ASP A 9 17.23 -8.94 16.67
C ASP A 9 16.18 -9.96 16.16
N THR A 10 14.90 -9.58 16.10
CA THR A 10 13.82 -10.40 15.53
C THR A 10 13.67 -10.10 14.04
N PRO A 11 13.63 -11.11 13.15
CA PRO A 11 13.39 -10.90 11.72
C PRO A 11 12.08 -10.15 11.47
N ILE A 12 12.12 -9.12 10.62
CA ILE A 12 10.94 -8.30 10.30
C ILE A 12 9.79 -9.17 9.78
N ARG A 13 10.10 -10.20 8.99
CA ARG A 13 9.10 -11.17 8.49
C ARG A 13 8.36 -11.88 9.63
N GLU A 14 9.06 -12.30 10.68
CA GLU A 14 8.44 -12.97 11.83
C GLU A 14 7.52 -12.02 12.59
N ILE A 15 7.92 -10.75 12.71
CA ILE A 15 7.08 -9.71 13.33
C ILE A 15 5.81 -9.47 12.52
N ILE A 16 5.92 -9.36 11.19
CA ILE A 16 4.75 -9.19 10.31
C ILE A 16 3.78 -10.37 10.48
N VAL A 17 4.26 -11.61 10.37
CA VAL A 17 3.43 -12.81 10.54
C VAL A 17 2.80 -12.87 11.94
N GLY A 18 3.54 -12.46 12.98
CA GLY A 18 3.01 -12.43 14.35
C GLY A 18 1.97 -11.32 14.60
N SER A 19 2.07 -10.20 13.87
CA SER A 19 1.19 -9.03 14.06
C SER A 19 -0.10 -9.14 13.23
N VAL A 20 -0.04 -9.76 12.05
CA VAL A 20 -1.15 -9.85 11.10
C VAL A 20 -2.02 -11.07 11.44
N PRO A 21 -3.25 -10.91 11.97
CA PRO A 21 -4.01 -12.02 12.55
C PRO A 21 -4.44 -13.13 11.58
N TRP A 22 -4.39 -12.85 10.28
CA TRP A 22 -4.75 -13.78 9.21
C TRP A 22 -3.53 -14.32 8.44
N ALA A 23 -2.31 -14.02 8.86
CA ALA A 23 -1.10 -14.54 8.24
C ALA A 23 -0.68 -15.89 8.84
N ASP A 24 -0.24 -16.81 7.99
CA ASP A 24 0.50 -18.01 8.35
C ASP A 24 1.99 -17.86 8.02
N ALA A 25 2.85 -18.59 8.73
CA ALA A 25 4.29 -18.57 8.50
C ALA A 25 4.69 -19.03 7.08
N SER A 26 3.85 -19.85 6.43
CA SER A 26 4.04 -20.36 5.08
C SER A 26 3.54 -19.44 3.96
N ASP A 27 2.75 -18.41 4.29
CA ASP A 27 2.17 -17.51 3.29
C ASP A 27 3.23 -16.65 2.60
N ALA A 28 3.03 -16.34 1.32
CA ALA A 28 3.75 -15.22 0.73
C ALA A 28 3.25 -13.91 1.34
N LEU A 29 4.12 -12.94 1.54
CA LEU A 29 3.73 -11.65 2.13
C LEU A 29 3.52 -10.60 1.04
N VAL A 30 2.47 -9.80 1.14
CA VAL A 30 2.24 -8.69 0.21
C VAL A 30 1.97 -7.41 0.98
N PHE A 31 2.85 -6.43 0.82
CA PHE A 31 2.72 -5.15 1.48
C PHE A 31 1.86 -4.19 0.64
N LEU A 32 0.71 -3.78 1.18
CA LEU A 32 -0.21 -2.83 0.55
C LEU A 32 0.03 -1.43 1.11
N MET A 33 0.48 -0.52 0.25
CA MET A 33 0.73 0.88 0.54
C MET A 33 -0.37 1.72 -0.10
N GLY A 34 -0.94 2.68 0.63
CA GLY A 34 -2.05 3.48 0.13
C GLY A 34 -2.45 4.60 1.10
N PRO A 35 -3.43 5.43 0.72
CA PRO A 35 -3.91 6.50 1.59
C PRO A 35 -4.64 5.92 2.80
N TYR A 36 -4.29 6.35 4.01
CA TYR A 36 -5.03 5.96 5.22
C TYR A 36 -6.18 6.91 5.55
N ARG A 37 -6.16 8.11 4.96
CA ARG A 37 -7.18 9.14 5.13
C ARG A 37 -7.48 9.84 3.82
N LEU A 38 -8.65 10.47 3.78
CA LEU A 38 -8.98 11.44 2.74
C LEU A 38 -8.14 12.70 2.87
N LEU A 39 -7.94 13.39 1.75
CA LEU A 39 -7.46 14.77 1.76
C LEU A 39 -8.54 15.66 2.38
N ASP A 40 -8.26 16.19 3.56
CA ASP A 40 -9.15 17.10 4.29
C ASP A 40 -8.57 18.53 4.29
N PRO A 41 -9.14 19.47 3.50
CA PRO A 41 -8.68 20.85 3.47
C PRO A 41 -8.88 21.62 4.78
N SER A 42 -9.76 21.15 5.68
CA SER A 42 -10.07 21.85 6.93
C SER A 42 -8.85 21.99 7.85
N TYR A 43 -7.84 21.12 7.72
CA TYR A 43 -6.57 21.27 8.43
C TYR A 43 -5.81 22.54 8.08
N LEU A 44 -5.94 23.02 6.83
CA LEU A 44 -5.28 24.24 6.36
C LEU A 44 -6.20 25.46 6.46
N TYR A 45 -7.51 25.23 6.39
CA TYR A 45 -8.54 26.25 6.36
C TYR A 45 -9.65 25.92 7.38
N PRO A 46 -9.35 26.00 8.69
CA PRO A 46 -10.27 25.54 9.74
C PRO A 46 -11.54 26.39 9.87
N ASP A 47 -11.55 27.59 9.30
CA ASP A 47 -12.68 28.51 9.32
C ASP A 47 -13.66 28.30 8.15
N ASP A 48 -13.32 27.43 7.20
CA ASP A 48 -14.12 27.11 6.03
C ASP A 48 -14.65 25.66 6.10
N GLU A 49 -15.93 25.45 5.81
CA GLU A 49 -16.49 24.11 5.68
C GLU A 49 -16.28 23.57 4.25
N TYR A 50 -15.43 22.55 4.12
CA TYR A 50 -15.25 21.80 2.89
C TYR A 50 -15.82 20.38 3.07
N PRO A 51 -16.81 19.94 2.28
CA PRO A 51 -17.25 18.56 2.32
C PRO A 51 -16.11 17.64 1.87
N LEU A 52 -15.98 16.49 2.53
CA LEU A 52 -15.00 15.48 2.12
C LEU A 52 -15.32 15.00 0.69
N PRO A 53 -14.30 14.88 -0.18
CA PRO A 53 -14.50 14.38 -1.52
C PRO A 53 -14.92 12.90 -1.50
N PRO A 54 -15.75 12.45 -2.46
CA PRO A 54 -16.06 11.03 -2.60
C PRO A 54 -14.79 10.25 -3.01
N ASP A 55 -14.63 9.05 -2.47
CA ASP A 55 -13.51 8.15 -2.74
C ASP A 55 -14.00 6.70 -2.78
N PRO A 56 -13.55 5.86 -3.72
CA PRO A 56 -13.97 4.46 -3.81
C PRO A 56 -13.56 3.60 -2.62
N LEU A 57 -12.64 4.07 -1.78
CA LEU A 57 -12.17 3.40 -0.56
C LEU A 57 -12.68 4.08 0.72
N ALA A 58 -13.47 5.14 0.62
CA ALA A 58 -14.17 5.69 1.77
C ALA A 58 -15.09 4.61 2.37
N PRO A 59 -15.14 4.45 3.71
CA PRO A 59 -16.03 3.47 4.33
C PRO A 59 -17.50 3.72 3.96
N GLU A 60 -18.22 2.65 3.60
CA GLU A 60 -19.65 2.73 3.26
C GLU A 60 -20.58 2.72 4.50
N SER A 61 -20.02 2.39 5.67
CA SER A 61 -20.77 2.28 6.93
C SER A 61 -20.94 3.62 7.62
N ASP A 62 -22.18 3.97 8.00
CA ASP A 62 -22.49 5.15 8.83
C ASP A 62 -21.79 5.13 10.21
N ASP A 63 -21.38 3.94 10.68
CA ASP A 63 -20.69 3.75 11.97
C ASP A 63 -19.17 3.92 11.88
N ALA A 64 -18.61 4.04 10.67
CA ALA A 64 -17.19 4.30 10.45
C ALA A 64 -16.96 5.79 10.17
N ALA A 65 -15.85 6.34 10.67
CA ALA A 65 -15.47 7.71 10.31
C ALA A 65 -15.31 7.79 8.77
N PRO A 66 -15.91 8.80 8.09
CA PRO A 66 -15.89 8.88 6.62
C PRO A 66 -14.49 8.93 6.00
N ASP A 67 -13.48 9.32 6.76
CA ASP A 67 -12.07 9.40 6.35
C ASP A 67 -11.25 8.15 6.72
N ALA A 68 -11.84 7.12 7.32
CA ALA A 68 -11.12 5.92 7.79
C ALA A 68 -10.78 4.92 6.68
N ILE A 69 -10.15 5.38 5.59
CA ILE A 69 -9.71 4.55 4.45
C ILE A 69 -8.83 3.38 4.93
N GLN A 70 -8.03 3.60 5.97
CA GLN A 70 -7.23 2.55 6.62
C GLN A 70 -8.04 1.29 6.96
N ALA A 71 -9.27 1.45 7.47
CA ALA A 71 -10.14 0.33 7.81
C ALA A 71 -10.61 -0.43 6.55
N THR A 72 -10.93 0.31 5.48
CA THR A 72 -11.29 -0.27 4.18
C THR A 72 -10.11 -1.06 3.58
N LEU A 73 -8.91 -0.49 3.56
CA LEU A 73 -7.69 -1.17 3.09
C LEU A 73 -7.41 -2.45 3.90
N ARG A 74 -7.58 -2.41 5.22
CA ARG A 74 -7.46 -3.59 6.07
C ARG A 74 -8.49 -4.67 5.71
N SER A 75 -9.73 -4.27 5.43
CA SER A 75 -10.76 -5.22 4.99
C SER A 75 -10.42 -5.85 3.63
N ILE A 76 -9.86 -5.08 2.70
CA ILE A 76 -9.37 -5.56 1.40
C ILE A 76 -8.23 -6.56 1.60
N CYS A 77 -7.23 -6.22 2.43
CA CYS A 77 -6.13 -7.13 2.76
C CYS A 77 -6.65 -8.48 3.26
N ARG A 78 -7.59 -8.46 4.21
CA ARG A 78 -8.19 -9.69 4.75
C ARG A 78 -8.96 -10.48 3.69
N ALA A 79 -9.74 -9.82 2.83
CA ALA A 79 -10.51 -10.49 1.77
C ALA A 79 -9.59 -11.17 0.76
N VAL A 80 -8.59 -10.47 0.23
CA VAL A 80 -7.63 -11.02 -0.73
C VAL A 80 -6.78 -12.12 -0.10
N SER A 81 -6.40 -11.99 1.17
CA SER A 81 -5.65 -13.04 1.87
C SER A 81 -6.46 -14.32 2.06
N ALA A 82 -7.78 -14.22 2.19
CA ALA A 82 -8.65 -15.39 2.31
C ALA A 82 -8.81 -16.15 0.98
N GLU A 83 -8.64 -15.46 -0.15
CA GLU A 83 -8.81 -16.02 -1.51
C GLU A 83 -7.48 -16.50 -2.13
N THR A 84 -6.33 -16.17 -1.53
CA THR A 84 -4.99 -16.47 -2.08
C THR A 84 -4.10 -17.16 -1.05
N GLN A 85 -2.94 -17.68 -1.48
CA GLN A 85 -1.90 -18.21 -0.57
C GLN A 85 -0.94 -17.11 -0.06
N ALA A 86 -1.40 -15.86 -0.05
CA ALA A 86 -0.64 -14.70 0.39
C ALA A 86 -1.34 -14.01 1.57
N ALA A 87 -0.56 -13.51 2.52
CA ALA A 87 -1.05 -12.58 3.53
C ALA A 87 -0.73 -11.14 3.10
N LEU A 88 -1.79 -10.40 2.78
CA LEU A 88 -1.73 -8.95 2.55
C LEU A 88 -1.82 -8.21 3.89
N PHE A 89 -1.09 -7.12 4.01
CA PHE A 89 -1.10 -6.27 5.19
C PHE A 89 -0.79 -4.81 4.85
N ILE A 90 -1.21 -3.90 5.73
CA ILE A 90 -0.81 -2.48 5.71
C ILE A 90 0.17 -2.20 6.87
N ALA A 91 0.92 -1.09 6.82
CA ALA A 91 1.98 -0.80 7.77
C ALA A 91 1.49 -0.78 9.23
N SER A 92 0.30 -0.24 9.45
CA SER A 92 -0.34 -0.18 10.77
C SER A 92 -0.82 -1.51 11.33
N ASP A 93 -0.72 -2.61 10.56
CA ASP A 93 -1.00 -3.95 11.06
C ASP A 93 0.23 -4.57 11.75
N VAL A 94 1.41 -3.95 11.63
CA VAL A 94 2.67 -4.49 12.13
C VAL A 94 3.07 -3.80 13.43
N GLU A 95 3.37 -4.59 14.47
CA GLU A 95 3.75 -4.12 15.80
C GLU A 95 5.22 -3.65 15.86
N ILE A 96 5.60 -2.72 14.98
CA ILE A 96 6.85 -1.96 15.08
C ILE A 96 6.49 -0.49 15.19
N PRO A 97 6.78 0.18 16.32
CA PRO A 97 6.41 1.57 16.47
C PRO A 97 7.29 2.48 15.61
N THR A 98 6.70 3.55 15.13
CA THR A 98 7.39 4.66 14.51
C THR A 98 8.11 5.51 15.56
N LYS A 99 9.10 6.30 15.15
CA LYS A 99 9.74 7.30 16.04
C LYS A 99 8.74 8.28 16.66
N GLN A 100 7.68 8.60 15.92
CA GLN A 100 6.64 9.49 16.40
C GLN A 100 5.81 8.82 17.50
N GLU A 101 5.33 7.60 17.29
CA GLU A 101 4.58 6.83 18.29
C GLU A 101 5.39 6.64 19.58
N VAL A 102 6.68 6.27 19.47
CA VAL A 102 7.55 6.17 20.66
C VAL A 102 7.60 7.47 21.46
N THR A 103 7.62 8.61 20.77
CA THR A 103 7.65 9.92 21.44
C THR A 103 6.30 10.28 22.04
N THR A 104 5.20 10.03 21.32
CA THR A 104 3.84 10.36 21.73
C THR A 104 3.32 9.48 22.86
N GLU A 105 3.68 8.20 22.84
CA GLU A 105 3.19 7.17 23.77
C GLU A 105 4.22 6.80 24.84
N GLU A 106 5.38 7.47 24.86
CA GLU A 106 6.48 7.26 25.82
C GLU A 106 6.94 5.80 25.89
N LEU A 107 7.03 5.14 24.73
CA LEU A 107 7.42 3.72 24.66
C LEU A 107 8.90 3.53 25.01
N ALA A 108 9.21 2.41 25.66
CA ALA A 108 10.58 2.07 26.05
C ALA A 108 11.42 1.53 24.87
N GLU A 109 10.76 1.01 23.84
CA GLU A 109 11.41 0.46 22.65
C GLU A 109 11.76 1.55 21.62
N PRO A 110 12.78 1.35 20.76
CA PRO A 110 13.20 2.35 19.80
C PRO A 110 12.30 2.35 18.57
N GLY A 111 11.80 3.52 18.18
CA GLY A 111 10.96 3.64 16.99
C GLY A 111 11.76 3.61 15.69
N MET A 112 11.15 3.08 14.63
CA MET A 112 11.70 3.13 13.28
C MET A 112 11.18 4.37 12.53
N ALA A 113 11.97 4.95 11.61
CA ALA A 113 11.43 6.02 10.76
C ALA A 113 10.40 5.41 9.79
N VAL A 114 9.32 6.14 9.48
CA VAL A 114 8.24 5.62 8.62
C VAL A 114 8.77 5.08 7.29
N ILE A 115 9.68 5.82 6.64
CA ILE A 115 10.27 5.37 5.36
C ILE A 115 11.15 4.11 5.51
N ASP A 116 11.85 3.96 6.64
CA ASP A 116 12.66 2.78 6.92
C ASP A 116 11.74 1.57 7.20
N GLN A 117 10.59 1.79 7.85
CA GLN A 117 9.58 0.73 8.04
C GLN A 117 9.03 0.26 6.71
N SER A 118 8.58 1.17 5.84
CA SER A 118 8.03 0.79 4.53
C SER A 118 9.05 0.01 3.70
N VAL A 119 10.33 0.41 3.73
CA VAL A 119 11.42 -0.35 3.08
C VAL A 119 11.67 -1.70 3.74
N ALA A 120 11.65 -1.79 5.07
CA ALA A 120 11.82 -3.05 5.81
C ALA A 120 10.67 -4.03 5.51
N PHE A 121 9.43 -3.55 5.52
CA PHE A 121 8.24 -4.33 5.17
C PHE A 121 8.26 -4.78 3.73
N ALA A 122 8.62 -3.89 2.80
CA ALA A 122 8.80 -4.26 1.39
C ALA A 122 9.93 -5.28 1.18
N THR A 123 11.00 -5.20 1.99
CA THR A 123 12.12 -6.16 1.98
C THR A 123 11.70 -7.55 2.47
N ALA A 124 10.84 -7.61 3.48
CA ALA A 124 10.31 -8.84 4.05
C ALA A 124 9.16 -9.45 3.24
N SER A 125 8.50 -8.66 2.40
CA SER A 125 7.36 -9.06 1.56
C SER A 125 7.81 -9.72 0.27
N ASP A 126 6.99 -10.56 -0.34
CA ASP A 126 7.21 -11.19 -1.64
C ASP A 126 6.65 -10.31 -2.79
N GLY A 127 5.55 -9.60 -2.54
CA GLY A 127 4.96 -8.60 -3.43
C GLY A 127 4.73 -7.23 -2.77
N ASN A 128 4.65 -6.18 -3.59
CA ASN A 128 4.41 -4.80 -3.13
C ASN A 128 3.35 -4.14 -4.01
N ALA A 129 2.30 -3.60 -3.39
CA ALA A 129 1.20 -2.95 -4.08
C ALA A 129 1.04 -1.51 -3.59
N PHE A 130 0.88 -0.57 -4.52
CA PHE A 130 0.64 0.85 -4.21
C PHE A 130 -0.74 1.24 -4.71
N VAL A 131 -1.57 1.82 -3.86
CA VAL A 131 -2.92 2.25 -4.20
C VAL A 131 -2.98 3.77 -4.18
N PHE A 132 -3.46 4.35 -5.28
CA PHE A 132 -3.66 5.78 -5.42
C PHE A 132 -5.11 6.07 -5.79
N THR A 133 -5.77 6.86 -4.95
CA THR A 133 -7.08 7.45 -5.24
C THR A 133 -6.94 8.95 -5.40
N LYS A 134 -7.87 9.57 -6.12
CA LYS A 134 -7.92 11.00 -6.37
C LYS A 134 -8.13 11.79 -5.08
N ALA A 135 -8.96 11.26 -4.20
CA ALA A 135 -9.40 11.90 -2.97
C ALA A 135 -8.57 11.52 -1.73
N GLY A 136 -7.78 10.44 -1.81
CA GLY A 136 -6.88 10.02 -0.73
C GLY A 136 -5.71 10.99 -0.50
N LEU A 137 -5.26 11.09 0.76
CA LEU A 137 -4.01 11.76 1.10
C LEU A 137 -2.82 10.86 0.71
N THR A 138 -2.35 11.02 -0.53
CA THR A 138 -1.37 10.11 -1.16
C THR A 138 0.09 10.48 -0.90
N THR A 139 0.40 11.53 -0.15
CA THR A 139 1.79 11.99 0.07
C THR A 139 2.70 10.89 0.63
N GLY A 140 2.20 10.07 1.56
CA GLY A 140 2.92 8.91 2.09
C GLY A 140 3.18 7.85 1.03
N ALA A 141 2.10 7.36 0.39
CA ALA A 141 2.17 6.36 -0.67
C ALA A 141 3.05 6.81 -1.86
N GLY A 142 3.04 8.10 -2.20
CA GLY A 142 3.89 8.67 -3.24
C GLY A 142 5.38 8.66 -2.87
N ALA A 143 5.72 8.97 -1.61
CA ALA A 143 7.10 8.85 -1.12
C ALA A 143 7.58 7.39 -1.14
N GLU A 144 6.70 6.45 -0.75
CA GLU A 144 6.97 5.01 -0.78
C GLU A 144 7.17 4.49 -2.21
N ALA A 145 6.32 4.91 -3.15
CA ALA A 145 6.41 4.53 -4.56
C ALA A 145 7.72 4.99 -5.23
N GLY A 146 8.40 6.00 -4.69
CA GLY A 146 9.78 6.34 -5.09
C GLY A 146 10.84 5.57 -4.32
N ALA A 147 10.74 5.55 -2.98
CA ALA A 147 11.78 5.02 -2.11
C ALA A 147 11.93 3.50 -2.19
N VAL A 148 10.82 2.76 -2.30
CA VAL A 148 10.84 1.29 -2.29
C VAL A 148 11.45 0.74 -3.60
N PRO A 149 10.99 1.12 -4.81
CA PRO A 149 11.64 0.69 -6.05
C PRO A 149 13.12 1.07 -6.15
N GLU A 150 13.48 2.29 -5.70
CA GLU A 150 14.88 2.73 -5.64
C GLU A 150 15.69 1.89 -4.66
N HIS A 151 15.11 1.53 -3.51
CA HIS A 151 15.75 0.61 -2.57
C HIS A 151 16.05 -0.75 -3.19
N PHE A 152 15.31 -1.23 -4.20
CA PHE A 152 15.63 -2.47 -4.91
C PHE A 152 16.45 -2.25 -6.19
N SER A 153 16.85 -1.00 -6.47
CA SER A 153 17.62 -0.63 -7.66
C SER A 153 16.90 -1.00 -8.97
N LEU A 154 15.57 -0.90 -9.01
CA LEU A 154 14.76 -1.39 -10.14
C LEU A 154 14.94 -0.60 -11.45
N ARG A 155 15.59 0.58 -11.41
CA ARG A 155 15.91 1.35 -12.63
C ARG A 155 16.98 0.72 -13.50
N ASP A 156 17.90 0.01 -12.85
CA ASP A 156 19.03 -0.64 -13.50
C ASP A 156 18.75 -2.14 -13.58
N THR A 157 18.41 -2.62 -14.78
CA THR A 157 18.06 -4.03 -15.00
C THR A 157 19.18 -5.00 -14.61
N ASP A 158 20.44 -4.56 -14.65
CA ASP A 158 21.59 -5.41 -14.32
C ASP A 158 21.86 -5.43 -12.80
N ALA A 159 21.43 -4.39 -12.08
CA ALA A 159 21.61 -4.25 -10.63
C ALA A 159 20.33 -4.49 -9.81
N ALA A 160 19.19 -4.73 -10.48
CA ALA A 160 17.91 -4.95 -9.85
C ALA A 160 17.97 -6.13 -8.86
N ARG A 161 17.60 -5.86 -7.61
CA ARG A 161 17.61 -6.85 -6.53
C ARG A 161 16.31 -7.65 -6.43
N ARG A 162 15.30 -7.28 -7.21
CA ARG A 162 14.02 -7.97 -7.34
C ARG A 162 13.48 -7.85 -8.75
N ASP A 163 12.54 -8.73 -9.08
CA ASP A 163 11.76 -8.64 -10.31
C ASP A 163 10.76 -7.48 -10.19
N PRO A 164 10.80 -6.46 -11.07
CA PRO A 164 9.83 -5.36 -11.06
C PRO A 164 8.37 -5.81 -11.18
N ARG A 165 8.11 -7.02 -11.72
CA ARG A 165 6.76 -7.57 -11.85
C ARG A 165 6.11 -7.90 -10.50
N THR A 166 6.88 -8.03 -9.42
CA THR A 166 6.33 -8.21 -8.06
C THR A 166 5.94 -6.87 -7.41
N PHE A 167 5.90 -5.79 -8.20
CA PHE A 167 5.47 -4.46 -7.79
C PHE A 167 4.33 -4.00 -8.71
N CYS A 168 3.25 -3.48 -8.14
CA CYS A 168 2.12 -3.00 -8.92
C CYS A 168 1.52 -1.71 -8.35
N ILE A 169 1.29 -0.74 -9.22
CA ILE A 169 0.51 0.46 -8.94
C ILE A 169 -0.95 0.18 -9.35
N PHE A 170 -1.86 0.46 -8.43
CA PHE A 170 -3.30 0.47 -8.61
C PHE A 170 -3.77 1.91 -8.52
N SER A 171 -4.30 2.45 -9.62
CA SER A 171 -4.73 3.85 -9.72
C SER A 171 -6.23 3.93 -9.97
N GLU A 172 -6.93 4.80 -9.26
CA GLU A 172 -8.35 5.05 -9.45
C GLU A 172 -8.63 5.59 -10.86
N ALA A 173 -9.68 5.07 -11.49
CA ALA A 173 -10.16 5.47 -12.79
C ALA A 173 -11.70 5.39 -12.88
N GLU A 174 -12.25 5.89 -13.99
CA GLU A 174 -13.61 5.60 -14.43
C GLU A 174 -13.59 4.68 -15.64
N ARG A 175 -14.64 3.86 -15.81
CA ARG A 175 -14.82 3.09 -17.04
C ARG A 175 -15.35 4.02 -18.13
N SER A 176 -14.62 4.14 -19.24
CA SER A 176 -15.13 4.85 -20.41
C SER A 176 -15.96 3.90 -21.29
N GLY A 177 -17.15 4.36 -21.69
CA GLY A 177 -18.16 3.53 -22.35
C GLY A 177 -17.81 3.13 -23.78
N GLY A 178 -17.88 1.83 -24.09
CA GLY A 178 -17.91 1.31 -25.46
C GLY A 178 -17.22 -0.03 -25.67
N GLY A 179 -17.76 -1.14 -25.13
CA GLY A 179 -17.42 -2.53 -25.50
C GLY A 179 -16.00 -3.03 -25.23
N ARG A 180 -15.04 -2.14 -24.96
CA ARG A 180 -13.70 -2.43 -24.46
C ARG A 180 -13.60 -1.93 -23.02
N LYS A 181 -12.88 -2.68 -22.17
CA LYS A 181 -12.49 -2.28 -20.81
C LYS A 181 -11.47 -1.14 -20.87
N THR A 182 -11.87 0.04 -21.32
CA THR A 182 -11.05 1.26 -21.31
C THR A 182 -11.28 2.02 -20.01
N TYR A 183 -10.18 2.53 -19.43
CA TYR A 183 -10.19 3.30 -18.19
C TYR A 183 -9.74 4.73 -18.47
N GLU A 184 -10.41 5.68 -17.84
CA GLU A 184 -10.00 7.09 -17.78
C GLU A 184 -9.49 7.39 -16.36
N PRO A 185 -8.19 7.71 -16.18
CA PRO A 185 -7.61 7.93 -14.86
C PRO A 185 -8.31 9.07 -14.11
N LYS A 186 -8.67 8.83 -12.84
CA LYS A 186 -9.17 9.86 -11.91
C LYS A 186 -8.06 10.45 -11.07
N PHE A 187 -7.13 9.61 -10.64
CA PHE A 187 -5.86 10.03 -10.08
C PHE A 187 -4.86 10.22 -11.22
N SER A 188 -4.10 11.32 -11.17
CA SER A 188 -2.95 11.53 -12.04
C SER A 188 -1.88 12.30 -11.29
N SER A 189 -0.66 11.84 -11.46
CA SER A 189 0.55 12.48 -10.96
C SER A 189 1.66 12.11 -11.92
N ALA A 190 2.29 13.10 -12.55
CA ALA A 190 3.33 12.85 -13.56
C ALA A 190 4.40 11.87 -13.07
N SER A 191 4.83 11.98 -11.81
CA SER A 191 5.84 11.08 -11.24
C SER A 191 5.35 9.64 -11.04
N ILE A 192 4.05 9.45 -10.78
CA ILE A 192 3.46 8.12 -10.58
C ILE A 192 3.10 7.49 -11.93
N ASP A 193 2.59 8.30 -12.86
CA ASP A 193 2.21 7.89 -14.20
C ASP A 193 3.42 7.43 -15.02
N GLU A 194 4.63 7.88 -14.69
CA GLU A 194 5.91 7.49 -15.34
C GLU A 194 6.64 6.33 -14.61
N MET A 195 6.03 5.69 -13.61
CA MET A 195 6.72 4.63 -12.84
C MET A 195 6.95 3.34 -13.64
N ASP A 196 6.12 3.04 -14.64
CA ASP A 196 6.34 1.92 -15.56
C ASP A 196 7.55 2.19 -16.46
N ASP A 197 7.70 3.41 -16.98
CA ASP A 197 8.87 3.83 -17.74
C ASP A 197 10.14 3.89 -16.86
N ALA A 198 10.02 4.41 -15.64
CA ALA A 198 11.17 4.62 -14.76
C ALA A 198 11.69 3.34 -14.10
N TYR A 199 10.80 2.42 -13.73
CA TYR A 199 11.15 1.24 -12.92
C TYR A 199 10.56 -0.07 -13.48
N SER A 200 9.88 -0.06 -14.62
CA SER A 200 9.19 -1.24 -15.19
C SER A 200 8.12 -1.84 -14.26
N LEU A 201 7.52 -1.03 -13.38
CA LEU A 201 6.45 -1.50 -12.49
C LEU A 201 5.20 -1.83 -13.30
N ARG A 202 4.36 -2.71 -12.76
CA ARG A 202 3.02 -2.93 -13.31
C ARG A 202 2.11 -1.77 -12.93
N PHE A 203 1.18 -1.45 -13.83
CA PHE A 203 0.19 -0.42 -13.63
C PHE A 203 -1.20 -0.97 -13.96
N ARG A 204 -2.15 -0.82 -13.05
CA ARG A 204 -3.53 -1.28 -13.16
C ARG A 204 -4.48 -0.18 -12.71
N TYR A 205 -5.58 -0.03 -13.43
CA TYR A 205 -6.66 0.87 -13.04
C TYR A 205 -7.76 0.11 -12.30
N PHE A 206 -8.43 0.73 -11.33
CA PHE A 206 -9.63 0.21 -10.68
C PHE A 206 -10.68 1.32 -10.55
N VAL A 207 -11.96 0.98 -10.38
CA VAL A 207 -13.05 1.98 -10.31
C VAL A 207 -13.77 1.99 -8.97
N ASP A 208 -13.77 0.87 -8.28
CA ASP A 208 -14.39 0.66 -6.99
C ASP A 208 -13.57 -0.37 -6.18
N ARG A 209 -14.01 -0.59 -4.94
CA ARG A 209 -13.39 -1.53 -4.01
C ARG A 209 -13.35 -2.96 -4.56
N ASP A 210 -14.46 -3.46 -5.08
CA ASP A 210 -14.56 -4.84 -5.56
C ASP A 210 -13.58 -5.09 -6.71
N GLU A 211 -13.48 -4.14 -7.65
CA GLU A 211 -12.55 -4.23 -8.75
C GLU A 211 -11.07 -4.12 -8.29
N LEU A 212 -10.79 -3.39 -7.21
CA LEU A 212 -9.45 -3.39 -6.59
C LEU A 212 -9.12 -4.76 -5.97
N GLU A 213 -10.06 -5.37 -5.24
CA GLU A 213 -9.90 -6.72 -4.67
C GLU A 213 -9.62 -7.76 -5.77
N GLU A 214 -10.42 -7.78 -6.85
CA GLU A 214 -10.21 -8.68 -8.00
C GLU A 214 -8.82 -8.52 -8.63
N LYS A 215 -8.34 -7.29 -8.81
CA LYS A 215 -7.04 -7.04 -9.44
C LYS A 215 -5.86 -7.31 -8.52
N LEU A 216 -6.04 -7.19 -7.21
CA LEU A 216 -5.06 -7.60 -6.22
C LEU A 216 -4.89 -9.12 -6.25
N ILE A 217 -6.00 -9.88 -6.27
CA ILE A 217 -5.98 -11.34 -6.43
C ILE A 217 -5.21 -11.73 -7.70
N ASP A 218 -5.60 -11.18 -8.85
CA ASP A 218 -4.94 -11.48 -10.13
C ASP A 218 -3.45 -11.10 -10.13
N PHE A 219 -3.07 -10.01 -9.45
CA PHE A 219 -1.66 -9.62 -9.29
C PHE A 219 -0.88 -10.63 -8.45
N VAL A 220 -1.45 -11.07 -7.32
CA VAL A 220 -0.83 -12.05 -6.42
C VAL A 220 -0.61 -13.36 -7.16
N GLU A 221 -1.64 -13.91 -7.79
CA GLU A 221 -1.58 -15.20 -8.48
C GLU A 221 -0.73 -15.18 -9.75
N SER A 222 -0.61 -14.02 -10.41
CA SER A 222 0.20 -13.90 -11.63
C SER A 222 1.68 -13.70 -11.37
N TYR A 223 2.05 -13.05 -10.25
CA TYR A 223 3.41 -12.52 -10.08
C TYR A 223 4.05 -12.78 -8.72
N VAL A 224 3.28 -12.92 -7.65
CA VAL A 224 3.83 -13.14 -6.31
C VAL A 224 3.92 -14.64 -6.03
N ILE A 225 2.83 -15.36 -6.29
CA ILE A 225 2.73 -16.81 -6.18
C ILE A 225 2.28 -17.36 -7.54
N PRO A 226 3.16 -17.32 -8.57
CA PRO A 226 2.80 -17.79 -9.89
C PRO A 226 2.42 -19.28 -9.84
N LEU A 227 1.17 -19.57 -10.22
CA LEU A 227 0.63 -20.92 -10.39
C LEU A 227 1.37 -21.74 -11.47
#